data_AF-A0A5R9F4W7-F1
#
_entry.id   AF-A0A5R9F4W7-F1
#
_cell.length_a   1.000
_cell.length_b   1.000
_cell.length_c   1.000
_cell.angle_alpha   90.00
_cell.angle_beta   90.00
_cell.angle_gamma   90.00
#
_symmetry.space_group_name_H-M   'P 1'
#
loop_
_entity.id
_entity.type
_entity.pdbx_description
1 polymer ?
#
loop_
_entity_poly.entity_id
_entity_poly.type
_entity_poly.pdbx_seq_one_letter_code
_entity_poly.pdbx_strand_id
1 'polypeptide(L)'
;MLEIREIGTKQNGLNLNCYELVKLMEEHPLDPMFEDCGNFIMPYKPLQWTAETKRYIGCKTFFGDFATINCRFYILTDEKTVIDKLVSAIRLNQEREDYRRLKKLMYR
;
A
#
# COMPACT_ATOMS: atom_id res chain seq x y z
N MET A 1 3.20 -7.08 -15.69
CA MET A 1 2.87 -8.33 -14.96
C MET A 1 2.89 -7.99 -13.49
N LEU A 2 1.76 -8.16 -12.78
CA LEU A 2 1.66 -7.88 -11.34
C LEU A 2 2.60 -8.82 -10.57
N GLU A 3 3.61 -8.25 -9.91
CA GLU A 3 4.44 -9.01 -8.97
C GLU A 3 4.29 -8.41 -7.58
N ILE A 4 3.54 -9.16 -6.77
CA ILE A 4 3.37 -8.88 -5.36
C ILE A 4 4.66 -9.33 -4.66
N ARG A 5 5.56 -8.40 -4.36
CA ARG A 5 6.84 -8.73 -3.70
C ARG A 5 6.68 -9.00 -2.20
N GLU A 6 5.80 -8.28 -1.51
CA GLU A 6 5.54 -8.48 -0.09
C GLU A 6 4.18 -7.87 0.25
N ILE A 7 3.11 -8.68 0.33
CA ILE A 7 1.93 -8.22 1.06
C ILE A 7 2.09 -8.72 2.48
N GLY A 8 2.09 -7.78 3.42
CA GLY A 8 2.40 -8.03 4.82
C GLY A 8 1.57 -9.18 5.31
N THR A 9 2.35 -10.14 5.79
CA THR A 9 1.99 -11.23 6.66
C THR A 9 0.74 -10.87 7.47
N LYS A 10 -0.39 -11.54 7.19
CA LYS A 10 -1.31 -11.85 8.30
C LYS A 10 -0.45 -12.48 9.41
N GLN A 11 -0.92 -12.49 10.65
CA GLN A 11 -0.31 -13.30 11.75
C GLN A 11 -0.09 -14.80 11.38
N ASN A 12 -0.54 -15.25 10.20
CA ASN A 12 -0.58 -16.62 9.72
C ASN A 12 0.26 -16.87 8.44
N GLY A 13 1.01 -15.88 7.92
CA GLY A 13 1.93 -16.11 6.77
C GLY A 13 1.29 -16.18 5.37
N LEU A 14 0.05 -15.75 5.20
CA LEU A 14 -0.65 -15.78 3.89
C LEU A 14 -0.45 -14.49 3.10
N ASN A 15 -0.07 -14.62 1.83
CA ASN A 15 -0.04 -13.53 0.84
C ASN A 15 -1.47 -13.09 0.52
N LEU A 16 -1.82 -11.83 0.75
CA LEU A 16 -3.08 -11.29 0.24
C LEU A 16 -2.99 -11.10 -1.28
N ASN A 17 -4.11 -11.07 -1.96
CA ASN A 17 -4.20 -10.49 -3.30
C ASN A 17 -4.73 -9.05 -3.26
N CYS A 18 -4.77 -8.36 -4.41
CA CYS A 18 -5.23 -6.97 -4.49
C CYS A 18 -6.68 -6.79 -4.00
N TYR A 19 -7.59 -7.74 -4.25
CA TYR A 19 -8.97 -7.63 -3.81
C TYR A 19 -9.09 -7.74 -2.29
N GLU A 20 -8.32 -8.63 -1.68
CA GLU A 20 -8.29 -8.77 -0.22
C GLU A 20 -7.68 -7.53 0.45
N LEU A 21 -6.64 -6.93 -0.13
CA LEU A 21 -6.06 -5.70 0.39
C LEU A 21 -7.06 -4.53 0.32
N VAL A 22 -7.77 -4.37 -0.80
CA VAL A 22 -8.81 -3.34 -0.95
C VAL A 22 -9.90 -3.53 0.12
N LYS A 23 -10.33 -4.77 0.36
CA LYS A 23 -11.29 -5.06 1.43
C LYS A 23 -10.78 -4.66 2.81
N LEU A 24 -9.50 -4.92 3.12
CA LEU A 24 -8.91 -4.44 4.37
C LEU A 24 -8.88 -2.92 4.46
N MET A 25 -8.67 -2.20 3.36
CA MET A 25 -8.77 -0.73 3.31
C MET A 25 -10.21 -0.22 3.50
N GLU A 26 -11.22 -1.02 3.18
CA GLU A 26 -12.61 -0.68 3.50
C GLU A 26 -12.92 -0.87 4.99
N GLU A 27 -12.33 -1.88 5.62
CA GLU A 27 -12.61 -2.27 7.02
C GLU A 27 -11.73 -1.54 8.04
N HIS A 28 -10.46 -1.29 7.71
CA HIS A 28 -9.46 -0.77 8.65
C HIS A 28 -8.76 0.50 8.12
N PRO A 29 -8.50 1.50 8.98
CA PRO A 29 -7.77 2.70 8.57
C PRO A 29 -6.30 2.37 8.31
N LEU A 30 -5.75 2.95 7.24
CA LEU A 30 -4.33 2.98 6.98
C LEU A 30 -3.61 3.83 8.03
N ASP A 31 -2.33 3.56 8.25
CA ASP A 31 -1.48 4.37 9.14
C ASP A 31 -1.12 5.72 8.48
N PRO A 32 -1.57 6.87 9.01
CA PRO A 32 -1.31 8.17 8.41
C PRO A 32 0.17 8.57 8.35
N MET A 33 1.08 7.90 9.09
CA MET A 33 2.52 8.13 8.98
C MET A 33 3.04 7.99 7.55
N PHE A 34 2.41 7.13 6.75
CA PHE A 34 2.82 6.86 5.38
C PHE A 34 2.40 7.95 4.39
N GLU A 35 1.63 8.97 4.83
CA GLU A 35 1.45 10.19 4.03
C GLU A 35 2.79 10.89 3.78
N ASP A 36 3.63 11.00 4.81
CA ASP A 36 4.95 11.64 4.74
C ASP A 36 5.97 10.78 3.98
N CYS A 37 5.68 9.49 3.78
CA CYS A 37 6.51 8.57 3.00
C CYS A 37 6.12 8.54 1.50
N GLY A 38 5.46 9.57 0.98
CA GLY A 38 5.01 9.59 -0.42
C GLY A 38 3.57 9.12 -0.59
N ASN A 39 2.74 9.30 0.44
CA ASN A 39 1.31 9.05 0.38
C ASN A 39 0.94 7.67 -0.15
N PHE A 40 1.58 6.65 0.42
CA PHE A 40 1.42 5.23 0.09
C PHE A 40 1.81 4.81 -1.33
N ILE A 41 2.19 5.74 -2.22
CA ILE A 41 2.36 5.49 -3.65
C ILE A 41 3.62 6.18 -4.16
N MET A 42 4.57 5.40 -4.66
CA MET A 42 5.83 5.92 -5.19
C MET A 42 6.20 5.28 -6.53
N PRO A 43 6.95 5.97 -7.40
CA PRO A 43 7.63 5.30 -8.52
C PRO A 43 8.58 4.22 -7.99
N TYR A 44 8.66 3.08 -8.68
CA TYR A 44 9.66 2.07 -8.34
C TYR A 44 11.08 2.62 -8.55
N LYS A 45 11.87 2.65 -7.47
CA LYS A 45 13.28 3.05 -7.47
C LYS A 45 14.08 2.09 -6.60
N PRO A 46 14.74 1.08 -7.18
CA PRO A 46 15.58 0.16 -6.43
C PRO A 46 16.87 0.87 -5.98
N LEU A 47 17.47 0.39 -4.89
CA LEU A 47 18.78 0.86 -4.43
C LEU A 47 19.91 0.49 -5.41
N GLN A 48 19.75 -0.61 -6.15
CA GLN A 48 20.70 -1.09 -7.14
C GLN A 48 19.97 -1.56 -8.40
N TRP A 49 20.48 -1.16 -9.56
CA TRP A 49 19.92 -1.53 -10.86
C TRP A 49 20.56 -2.81 -11.41
N THR A 50 20.10 -3.95 -10.92
CA THR A 50 20.42 -5.31 -11.41
C THR A 50 19.52 -5.73 -12.58
N ALA A 51 19.86 -6.81 -13.28
CA ALA A 51 18.97 -7.37 -14.32
C ALA A 51 17.57 -7.72 -13.78
N GLU A 52 17.49 -8.21 -12.55
CA GLU A 52 16.23 -8.55 -11.89
C GLU A 52 15.39 -7.30 -11.57
N THR A 53 15.99 -6.24 -11.05
CA THR A 53 15.25 -5.01 -10.68
C THR A 53 14.85 -4.18 -11.91
N LYS A 54 15.63 -4.24 -12.99
CA LYS A 54 15.30 -3.56 -14.26
C LYS A 54 13.98 -4.04 -14.87
N ARG A 55 13.51 -5.26 -14.55
CA ARG A 55 12.24 -5.77 -15.08
C ARG A 55 11.00 -5.00 -14.59
N TYR A 56 11.13 -4.18 -13.55
CA TYR A 56 10.04 -3.36 -12.99
C TYR A 56 10.16 -1.88 -13.33
N ILE A 57 11.01 -1.52 -14.30
CA ILE A 57 11.04 -0.13 -14.79
C ILE A 57 9.64 0.24 -15.29
N GLY A 58 9.12 1.36 -14.79
CA GLY A 58 7.76 1.83 -15.10
C GLY A 58 6.67 1.34 -14.15
N CYS A 59 6.97 0.39 -13.24
CA CYS A 59 6.04 0.00 -12.19
C CYS A 59 5.87 1.11 -11.15
N LYS A 60 4.71 1.10 -10.50
CA LYS A 60 4.44 1.83 -9.26
C LYS A 60 4.61 0.90 -8.06
N THR A 61 5.13 1.47 -7.00
CA THR A 61 5.18 0.89 -5.66
C THR A 61 4.01 1.41 -4.84
N PHE A 62 3.22 0.50 -4.28
CA PHE A 62 2.27 0.81 -3.22
C PHE A 62 2.78 0.21 -1.93
N PHE A 63 2.88 1.00 -0.87
CA PHE A 63 3.34 0.50 0.42
C PHE A 63 2.70 1.24 1.58
N GLY A 64 2.56 0.55 2.70
CA GLY A 64 1.91 1.11 3.87
C GLY A 64 1.68 0.07 4.96
N ASP A 65 1.10 0.53 6.06
CA ASP A 65 0.63 -0.31 7.17
C ASP A 65 -0.80 0.08 7.53
N PHE A 66 -1.48 -0.79 8.27
CA PHE A 66 -2.78 -0.49 8.86
C PHE A 66 -2.60 -0.05 10.32
N ALA A 67 -3.35 0.95 10.76
CA ALA A 67 -3.18 1.49 12.10
C ALA A 67 -3.75 0.58 13.21
N THR A 68 -4.70 -0.30 12.87
CA THR A 68 -5.48 -1.08 13.86
C THR A 68 -5.26 -2.59 13.76
N ILE A 69 -4.56 -3.05 12.73
CA ILE A 69 -4.24 -4.47 12.53
C ILE A 69 -2.77 -4.59 12.12
N ASN A 70 -2.12 -5.69 12.50
CA ASN A 70 -0.76 -5.96 12.05
C ASN A 70 -0.78 -6.49 10.62
N CYS A 71 -0.78 -5.59 9.63
CA CYS A 71 -0.77 -5.93 8.22
C CYS A 71 -0.06 -4.83 7.42
N ARG A 72 1.21 -5.07 7.08
CA ARG A 72 1.94 -4.22 6.14
C ARG A 72 1.54 -4.54 4.69
N PHE A 73 1.90 -3.73 3.72
CA PHE A 73 1.88 -4.13 2.32
C PHE A 73 2.97 -3.41 1.51
N TYR A 74 3.41 -4.08 0.45
CA TYR A 74 4.35 -3.63 -0.57
C TYR A 74 4.04 -4.32 -1.90
N ILE A 75 3.49 -3.56 -2.85
CA ILE A 75 3.04 -4.06 -4.15
C ILE A 75 3.80 -3.34 -5.25
N LEU A 76 4.34 -4.11 -6.21
CA LEU A 76 4.86 -3.58 -7.47
C LEU A 76 3.95 -3.97 -8.61
N THR A 77 3.47 -2.96 -9.34
CA THR A 77 2.59 -3.21 -10.48
C THR A 77 2.72 -2.15 -11.55
N ASP A 78 2.62 -2.58 -12.80
CA ASP A 78 2.42 -1.76 -14.00
C ASP A 78 0.97 -1.86 -14.52
N GLU A 79 0.13 -2.69 -13.90
CA GLU A 79 -1.22 -2.96 -14.37
C GLU A 79 -2.15 -1.80 -14.03
N LYS A 80 -2.56 -1.04 -15.05
CA LYS A 80 -3.38 0.17 -14.91
C LYS A 80 -4.65 -0.07 -14.08
N THR A 81 -5.36 -1.16 -14.31
CA THR A 81 -6.60 -1.51 -13.60
C THR A 81 -6.39 -1.73 -12.11
N VAL A 82 -5.27 -2.36 -11.72
CA VAL A 82 -4.90 -2.55 -10.32
C VAL A 82 -4.46 -1.23 -9.70
N ILE A 83 -3.65 -0.44 -10.41
CA ILE A 83 -3.20 0.89 -9.97
C ILE A 83 -4.41 1.77 -9.65
N ASP A 84 -5.38 1.86 -10.56
CA ASP A 84 -6.55 2.71 -10.40
C ASP A 84 -7.39 2.28 -9.18
N LYS A 85 -7.57 0.96 -8.98
CA LYS A 85 -8.27 0.40 -7.81
C LYS A 85 -7.56 0.74 -6.49
N LEU A 86 -6.25 0.52 -6.40
CA LEU A 86 -5.48 0.79 -5.18
C LEU A 86 -5.45 2.28 -4.85
N VAL A 87 -5.25 3.15 -5.85
CA VAL A 87 -5.32 4.61 -5.68
C VAL A 87 -6.69 5.01 -5.12
N SER A 88 -7.76 4.48 -5.70
CA SER A 88 -9.12 4.78 -5.23
C SER A 88 -9.35 4.31 -3.80
N ALA A 89 -8.93 3.08 -3.46
CA ALA A 89 -9.10 2.51 -2.13
C ALA A 89 -8.34 3.32 -1.06
N ILE A 90 -7.11 3.74 -1.35
CA ILE A 90 -6.32 4.61 -0.46
C ILE A 90 -7.05 5.94 -0.22
N ARG A 91 -7.52 6.61 -1.28
CA ARG A 91 -8.23 7.88 -1.17
C ARG A 91 -9.50 7.76 -0.33
N LEU A 92 -10.31 6.74 -0.61
CA LEU A 92 -11.52 6.47 0.18
C LEU A 92 -11.18 6.18 1.64
N ASN A 93 -10.09 5.46 1.91
CA ASN A 93 -9.62 5.21 3.27
C ASN A 93 -9.27 6.53 3.99
N GLN A 94 -8.57 7.44 3.32
CA GLN A 94 -8.18 8.75 3.86
C GLN A 94 -9.37 9.68 4.15
N GLU A 95 -10.50 9.47 3.48
CA GLU A 95 -11.73 10.22 3.69
C GLU A 95 -12.52 9.74 4.92
N ARG A 96 -12.21 8.56 5.47
CA ARG A 96 -12.91 8.01 6.63
C ARG A 96 -12.68 8.85 7.89
N GLU A 97 -13.67 8.87 8.77
CA GLU A 97 -13.59 9.62 10.03
C GLU A 97 -12.52 9.04 10.98
N ASP A 98 -12.42 7.71 11.06
CA ASP A 98 -11.42 7.04 11.88
C ASP A 98 -9.98 7.34 11.43
N TYR A 99 -9.70 7.35 10.13
CA TYR A 99 -8.43 7.80 9.57
C TYR A 99 -8.12 9.25 9.95
N ARG A 100 -9.07 10.17 9.76
CA ARG A 100 -8.89 11.60 10.11
C ARG A 100 -8.62 11.80 11.61
N ARG A 101 -9.24 10.99 12.48
CA ARG A 101 -8.97 11.02 13.92
C ARG A 101 -7.56 10.55 14.24
N LEU A 102 -7.10 9.45 13.65
CA LEU A 102 -5.72 8.96 13.79
C LEU A 102 -4.72 10.02 13.36
N LYS A 103 -4.92 10.63 12.19
CA LYS A 103 -4.06 11.69 11.67
C LYS A 103 -3.94 12.87 12.64
N LYS A 104 -5.04 13.31 13.24
CA LYS A 104 -5.03 14.40 14.23
C LYS A 104 -4.27 14.04 15.52
N LEU A 105 -4.25 12.77 15.92
CA LEU A 105 -3.51 12.32 17.10
C LEU A 105 -2.00 12.29 16.85
N MET A 106 -1.58 12.02 15.61
CA MET A 106 -0.16 11.95 15.25
C MET A 106 0.56 13.31 15.26
N TYR A 107 -0.15 14.38 14.88
CA TYR A 107 0.43 15.74 14.79
C TYR A 107 0.07 16.63 16.00
N ARG A 108 -0.30 16.03 17.14
CA ARG A 108 -0.51 16.71 18.42
C ARG A 108 0.73 16.61 19.28
#